data_AF-A0A0F9LYN2-F1
#
_entry.id   AF-A0A0F9LYN2-F1
#
_cell.length_a   1.000
_cell.length_b   1.000
_cell.length_c   1.000
_cell.angle_alpha   90.00
_cell.angle_beta   90.00
_cell.angle_gamma   90.00
#
_symmetry.space_group_name_H-M   'P 1'
#
loop_
_entity.id
_entity.type
_entity.pdbx_description
1 polymer ?
#
loop_
_entity_poly.entity_id
_entity_poly.type
_entity_poly.pdbx_seq_one_letter_code
_entity_poly.pdbx_strand_id
1 'polypeptide(L)'
;MNRAYTFGLLALVALVALMLTALVAGSAQAGSEIRQEVELELMPSKAMPGATGEAELELRIDDEGAIDFQARARAEGLMEGGKFALYVDGVLVDKDEAEGGGVDFDEDPEVTFTTLSGLMVTITDSTGEVVLHAHIP
;
A
#
# COMPACT_ATOMS: atom_id res chain seq x y z
N MET A 1 41.80 -17.16 -11.89
CA MET A 1 41.11 -17.35 -13.19
C MET A 1 39.61 -17.43 -12.90
N ASN A 2 38.91 -16.30 -13.04
CA ASN A 2 37.45 -16.20 -12.82
C ASN A 2 36.76 -16.13 -14.18
N ARG A 3 35.96 -17.14 -14.52
CA ARG A 3 35.05 -17.14 -15.67
C ARG A 3 33.78 -17.92 -15.30
N ALA A 4 32.80 -17.24 -14.70
CA ALA A 4 31.48 -17.84 -14.45
C ALA A 4 30.32 -16.82 -14.26
N TYR A 5 30.44 -15.57 -14.71
CA TYR A 5 29.42 -14.53 -14.43
C TYR A 5 28.96 -13.71 -15.64
N THR A 6 29.00 -14.26 -16.86
CA THR A 6 28.62 -13.49 -18.07
C THR A 6 27.43 -14.03 -18.84
N PHE A 7 26.82 -15.15 -18.45
CA PHE A 7 25.69 -15.73 -19.20
C PHE A 7 24.30 -15.58 -18.54
N GLY A 8 24.22 -15.13 -17.28
CA GLY A 8 22.93 -14.96 -16.58
C GLY A 8 22.20 -13.64 -16.85
N LEU A 9 22.91 -12.59 -17.30
CA LEU A 9 22.34 -11.23 -17.38
C LEU A 9 21.55 -10.98 -18.68
N LEU A 10 21.83 -11.72 -19.76
CA LEU A 10 21.20 -11.50 -21.07
C LEU A 10 19.83 -12.19 -21.22
N ALA A 11 19.54 -13.22 -20.43
CA ALA A 11 18.25 -13.93 -20.49
C ALA A 11 17.12 -13.18 -19.76
N LEU A 12 17.46 -12.37 -18.74
CA LEU A 12 16.47 -11.64 -17.95
C LEU A 12 15.93 -10.39 -18.68
N VAL A 13 16.78 -9.73 -19.49
CA VAL A 13 16.39 -8.53 -20.24
C VAL A 13 15.42 -8.85 -21.39
N ALA A 14 15.52 -10.04 -21.99
CA ALA A 14 14.63 -10.45 -23.07
C ALA A 14 13.20 -10.74 -22.59
N LEU A 15 13.02 -11.18 -21.33
CA LEU A 15 11.69 -11.47 -20.78
C LEU A 15 10.91 -10.19 -20.45
N VAL A 16 11.60 -9.16 -19.96
CA VAL A 16 11.00 -7.84 -19.66
C VAL A 16 10.58 -7.13 -20.95
N ALA A 17 11.37 -7.23 -22.03
CA ALA A 17 11.03 -6.64 -23.32
C ALA A 17 9.82 -7.30 -24.00
N LEU A 18 9.58 -8.60 -23.76
CA LEU A 18 8.45 -9.31 -24.37
C LEU A 18 7.10 -8.96 -23.71
N MET A 19 7.09 -8.62 -22.42
CA MET A 19 5.88 -8.14 -21.74
C MET A 19 5.45 -6.76 -22.21
N LEU A 20 6.38 -5.90 -22.66
CA LEU A 20 6.07 -4.57 -23.20
C LEU A 20 5.42 -4.60 -24.60
N THR A 21 5.59 -5.67 -25.37
CA THR A 21 5.01 -5.77 -26.73
C THR A 21 3.64 -6.43 -26.80
N ALA A 22 3.18 -7.10 -25.74
CA ALA A 22 1.83 -7.67 -25.69
C ALA A 22 0.72 -6.61 -25.49
N LEU A 23 1.11 -5.35 -25.22
CA LEU A 23 0.19 -4.23 -24.97
C LEU A 23 -0.44 -3.62 -26.23
N VAL A 24 -0.10 -4.07 -27.44
CA VAL A 24 -0.48 -3.38 -28.70
C VAL A 24 -1.52 -4.12 -29.55
N ALA A 25 -2.04 -5.28 -29.12
CA ALA A 25 -3.01 -6.01 -29.93
C ALA A 25 -4.08 -6.71 -29.09
N GLY A 26 -5.00 -5.93 -28.52
CA GLY A 26 -6.12 -6.52 -27.80
C GLY A 26 -7.15 -5.51 -27.32
N SER A 27 -8.13 -5.27 -28.18
CA SER A 27 -9.43 -4.63 -27.90
C SER A 27 -9.47 -3.11 -27.69
N ALA A 28 -10.41 -2.50 -28.42
CA ALA A 28 -10.75 -1.10 -28.35
C ALA A 28 -11.67 -0.82 -27.15
N GLN A 29 -11.31 0.24 -26.42
CA GLN A 29 -12.20 1.28 -25.91
C GLN A 29 -12.95 1.06 -24.58
N ALA A 30 -12.21 1.29 -23.49
CA ALA A 30 -12.62 2.09 -22.34
C ALA A 30 -11.42 3.00 -22.01
N GLY A 31 -11.62 4.20 -21.43
CA GLY A 31 -10.50 5.04 -20.98
C GLY A 31 -9.53 4.16 -20.18
N SER A 32 -8.25 4.17 -20.57
CA SER A 32 -7.27 3.21 -20.04
C SER A 32 -6.84 3.66 -18.65
N GLU A 33 -7.68 3.43 -17.66
CA GLU A 33 -7.33 3.66 -16.26
C GLU A 33 -6.29 2.61 -15.83
N ILE A 34 -5.16 3.06 -15.29
CA ILE A 34 -4.16 2.19 -14.68
C ILE A 34 -4.50 2.07 -13.20
N ARG A 35 -4.66 0.83 -12.72
CA ARG A 35 -4.91 0.54 -11.30
C ARG A 35 -3.78 -0.30 -10.72
N GLN A 36 -3.32 0.06 -9.53
CA GLN A 36 -2.42 -0.73 -8.71
C GLN A 36 -3.07 -0.90 -7.34
N GLU A 37 -3.27 -2.13 -6.92
CA GLU A 37 -3.91 -2.47 -5.64
C GLU A 37 -2.96 -3.36 -4.83
N VAL A 38 -2.91 -3.12 -3.53
CA VAL A 38 -2.12 -3.91 -2.59
C VAL A 38 -2.91 -4.13 -1.31
N GLU A 39 -3.12 -5.40 -0.98
CA GLU A 39 -3.61 -5.84 0.33
C GLU A 39 -2.42 -6.19 1.23
N LEU A 40 -2.50 -5.78 2.50
CA LEU A 40 -1.43 -5.90 3.49
C LEU A 40 -1.99 -6.46 4.80
N GLU A 41 -1.31 -7.46 5.34
CA GLU A 41 -1.46 -7.82 6.75
C GLU A 41 -0.59 -6.88 7.59
N LEU A 42 -1.19 -6.20 8.56
CA LEU A 42 -0.49 -5.29 9.45
C LEU A 42 0.07 -6.04 10.67
N MET A 43 1.37 -5.86 10.89
CA MET A 43 2.08 -6.55 11.96
C MET A 43 2.04 -5.73 13.25
N PRO A 44 1.74 -6.35 14.41
CA PRO A 44 1.78 -5.66 15.69
C PRO A 44 3.18 -5.19 16.05
N SER A 45 3.24 -4.02 16.68
CA SER A 45 4.44 -3.53 17.34
C SER A 45 4.53 -4.05 18.78
N LYS A 46 5.58 -3.60 19.50
CA LYS A 46 5.71 -3.87 20.94
C LYS A 46 4.79 -3.01 21.81
N ALA A 47 4.24 -1.93 21.27
CA ALA A 47 3.38 -0.99 21.98
C ALA A 47 2.07 -1.66 22.40
N MET A 48 1.49 -2.46 21.50
CA MET A 48 0.22 -3.15 21.71
C MET A 48 0.30 -4.60 21.23
N PRO A 49 0.94 -5.48 22.02
CA PRO A 49 1.05 -6.88 21.65
C PRO A 49 -0.34 -7.52 21.62
N GLY A 50 -0.71 -8.11 20.49
CA GLY A 50 -2.01 -8.74 20.27
C GLY A 50 -2.98 -7.95 19.40
N ALA A 51 -2.65 -6.69 19.06
CA ALA A 51 -3.37 -5.98 18.01
C ALA A 51 -3.15 -6.67 16.65
N THR A 52 -4.17 -6.67 15.82
CA THR A 52 -4.12 -7.17 14.44
C THR A 52 -4.73 -6.14 13.52
N GLY A 53 -4.35 -6.15 12.25
CA GLY A 53 -5.01 -5.31 11.27
C GLY A 53 -4.71 -5.71 9.85
N GLU A 54 -5.49 -5.15 8.94
CA GLU A 54 -5.38 -5.31 7.50
C GLU A 54 -5.48 -3.93 6.85
N ALA A 55 -4.80 -3.73 5.74
CA ALA A 55 -4.88 -2.51 4.96
C ALA A 55 -4.99 -2.82 3.46
N GLU A 56 -5.78 -2.03 2.76
CA GLU A 56 -5.94 -2.06 1.32
C GLU A 56 -5.59 -0.68 0.76
N LEU A 57 -4.64 -0.64 -0.17
CA LEU A 57 -4.26 0.58 -0.86
C LEU A 57 -4.55 0.45 -2.35
N GLU A 58 -5.23 1.44 -2.92
CA GLU A 58 -5.50 1.53 -4.35
C GLU A 58 -4.91 2.84 -4.89
N LEU A 59 -4.07 2.72 -5.93
CA LEU A 59 -3.60 3.82 -6.74
C LEU A 59 -4.28 3.75 -8.11
N ARG A 60 -4.95 4.83 -8.49
CA ARG A 60 -5.65 4.96 -9.77
C ARG A 60 -5.03 6.10 -10.58
N ILE A 61 -4.80 5.85 -11.87
CA ILE A 61 -4.40 6.87 -12.83
C ILE A 61 -5.43 6.86 -13.94
N ASP A 62 -6.16 7.96 -14.11
CA ASP A 62 -7.15 8.09 -15.16
C ASP A 62 -6.54 8.34 -16.55
N ASP A 63 -7.38 8.45 -17.57
CA ASP A 63 -6.96 8.68 -18.95
C ASP A 63 -6.47 10.12 -19.22
N GLU A 64 -6.70 11.05 -18.29
CA GLU A 64 -6.16 12.40 -18.27
C GLU A 64 -4.81 12.48 -17.54
N GLY A 65 -4.39 11.40 -16.89
CA GLY A 65 -3.17 11.30 -16.10
C GLY A 65 -3.29 11.90 -14.70
N ALA A 66 -4.52 12.18 -14.23
CA ALA A 66 -4.74 12.50 -12.83
C ALA A 66 -4.54 11.26 -11.98
N ILE A 67 -3.99 11.46 -10.79
CA ILE A 67 -3.66 10.40 -9.84
C ILE A 67 -4.61 10.53 -8.66
N ASP A 68 -5.25 9.42 -8.33
CA ASP A 68 -6.12 9.27 -7.18
C ASP A 68 -5.62 8.12 -6.28
N PHE A 69 -5.78 8.29 -4.98
CA PHE A 69 -5.29 7.37 -3.97
C PHE A 69 -6.33 7.13 -2.91
N GLN A 70 -6.65 5.85 -2.71
CA GLN A 70 -7.58 5.37 -1.70
C GLN A 70 -6.83 4.46 -0.74
N ALA A 71 -7.06 4.66 0.56
CA ALA A 71 -6.46 3.84 1.61
C ALA A 71 -7.51 3.45 2.63
N ARG A 72 -7.68 2.14 2.81
CA ARG A 72 -8.54 1.55 3.84
C ARG A 72 -7.71 0.74 4.80
N ALA A 73 -8.09 0.75 6.07
CA ALA A 73 -7.50 -0.16 7.03
C ALA A 73 -8.48 -0.51 8.13
N ARG A 74 -8.35 -1.71 8.68
CA ARG A 74 -9.09 -2.16 9.85
C ARG A 74 -8.10 -2.64 10.90
N ALA A 75 -8.36 -2.31 12.16
CA ALA A 75 -7.58 -2.83 13.27
C ALA A 75 -8.47 -3.30 14.42
N GLU A 76 -8.04 -4.36 15.08
CA GLU A 76 -8.70 -5.00 16.21
C GLU A 76 -7.71 -5.27 17.34
N GLY A 77 -8.23 -5.52 18.55
CA GLY A 77 -7.40 -5.70 19.75
C GLY A 77 -6.82 -4.39 20.26
N LEU A 78 -7.46 -3.27 19.94
CA LEU A 78 -7.07 -1.94 20.37
C LEU A 78 -7.65 -1.57 21.73
N MET A 79 -7.07 -0.55 22.36
CA MET A 79 -7.62 0.02 23.59
C MET A 79 -8.93 0.75 23.29
N GLU A 80 -10.03 0.30 23.89
CA GLU A 80 -11.36 0.93 23.77
C GLU A 80 -11.33 2.41 24.15
N GLY A 81 -11.93 3.27 23.32
CA GLY A 81 -11.90 4.73 23.49
C GLY A 81 -10.54 5.39 23.20
N GLY A 82 -9.55 4.61 22.76
CA GLY A 82 -8.28 5.12 22.26
C GLY A 82 -8.43 5.77 20.88
N LYS A 83 -7.68 6.82 20.61
CA LYS A 83 -7.65 7.47 19.29
C LYS A 83 -6.47 6.97 18.49
N PHE A 84 -6.73 6.61 17.25
CA PHE A 84 -5.77 6.03 16.33
C PHE A 84 -5.77 6.80 15.02
N ALA A 85 -4.65 6.71 14.30
CA ALA A 85 -4.46 7.39 13.03
C ALA A 85 -3.74 6.48 12.05
N LEU A 86 -4.25 6.41 10.83
CA LEU A 86 -3.65 5.70 9.70
C LEU A 86 -2.70 6.66 8.96
N TYR A 87 -1.48 6.19 8.74
CA TYR A 87 -0.49 6.88 7.92
C TYR A 87 0.00 5.98 6.80
N VAL A 88 0.22 6.59 5.63
CA VAL A 88 0.90 5.97 4.48
C VAL A 88 2.10 6.85 4.13
N ASP A 89 3.30 6.27 4.22
CA ASP A 89 4.60 6.93 4.07
C ASP A 89 4.74 8.23 4.89
N GLY A 90 4.21 8.19 6.12
CA GLY A 90 4.21 9.32 7.05
C GLY A 90 3.16 10.40 6.78
N VAL A 91 2.33 10.24 5.74
CA VAL A 91 1.20 11.13 5.47
C VAL A 91 -0.03 10.62 6.21
N LEU A 92 -0.70 11.49 6.97
CA LEU A 92 -1.95 11.18 7.65
C LEU A 92 -3.05 10.96 6.61
N VAL A 93 -3.61 9.76 6.59
CA VAL A 93 -4.76 9.39 5.75
C VAL A 93 -6.05 9.70 6.51
N ASP A 94 -6.20 9.09 7.68
CA ASP A 94 -7.42 9.16 8.48
C ASP A 94 -7.10 9.00 9.97
N LYS A 95 -8.07 9.34 10.82
CA LYS A 95 -8.03 9.14 12.26
C LYS A 95 -9.42 8.81 12.78
N ASP A 96 -9.48 7.89 13.73
CA ASP A 96 -10.73 7.49 14.33
C ASP A 96 -10.53 6.96 15.75
N GLU A 97 -11.62 6.78 16.48
CA GLU A 97 -11.64 6.29 17.86
C GLU A 97 -12.03 4.80 17.89
N ALA A 98 -11.33 4.01 18.68
CA ALA A 98 -11.58 2.58 18.75
C ALA A 98 -12.88 2.27 19.50
N GLU A 99 -13.93 1.89 18.78
CA GLU A 99 -15.20 1.41 19.32
C GLU A 99 -15.18 -0.12 19.45
N GLY A 100 -15.53 -0.63 20.64
CA GLY A 100 -15.50 -2.08 20.89
C GLY A 100 -14.09 -2.71 20.77
N GLY A 101 -13.03 -1.90 20.85
CA GLY A 101 -11.65 -2.34 20.71
C GLY A 101 -11.18 -2.51 19.25
N GLY A 102 -11.92 -1.95 18.28
CA GLY A 102 -11.52 -1.91 16.88
C GLY A 102 -11.78 -0.56 16.23
N VAL A 103 -11.17 -0.36 15.06
CA VAL A 103 -11.30 0.87 14.26
C VAL A 103 -11.29 0.50 12.78
N ASP A 104 -12.10 1.20 11.98
CA ASP A 104 -12.16 1.08 10.52
C ASP A 104 -11.82 2.47 9.94
N PHE A 105 -10.80 2.55 9.10
CA PHE A 105 -10.35 3.75 8.39
C PHE A 105 -10.74 3.63 6.91
N ASP A 106 -11.41 4.64 6.37
CA ASP A 106 -11.84 4.68 4.98
C ASP A 106 -11.85 6.14 4.50
N GLU A 107 -10.73 6.59 3.95
CA GLU A 107 -10.60 7.94 3.41
C GLU A 107 -9.76 7.96 2.14
N ASP A 108 -10.04 8.96 1.31
CA ASP A 108 -9.39 9.23 0.04
C ASP A 108 -8.59 10.54 0.16
N PRO A 109 -7.36 10.50 0.71
CA PRO A 109 -6.59 11.71 0.93
C PRO A 109 -6.04 12.24 -0.41
N GLU A 110 -6.06 13.56 -0.59
CA GLU A 110 -5.44 14.21 -1.74
C GLU A 110 -3.90 14.20 -1.62
N VAL A 111 -3.29 13.08 -1.97
CA VAL A 111 -1.84 12.85 -1.89
C VAL A 111 -1.31 12.29 -3.19
N THR A 112 -0.15 12.78 -3.62
CA THR A 112 0.46 12.35 -4.89
C THR A 112 1.42 11.20 -4.66
N PHE A 113 0.99 9.98 -4.98
CA PHE A 113 1.87 8.82 -5.11
C PHE A 113 1.99 8.40 -6.57
N THR A 114 3.17 8.00 -7.01
CA THR A 114 3.35 7.47 -8.38
C THR A 114 3.47 5.95 -8.41
N THR A 115 3.56 5.31 -7.24
CA THR A 115 3.65 3.87 -7.06
C THR A 115 3.32 3.51 -5.62
N LEU A 116 2.83 2.30 -5.38
CA LEU A 116 2.67 1.74 -4.04
C LEU A 116 3.95 1.05 -3.51
N SER A 117 4.92 0.73 -4.37
CA SER A 117 6.12 0.01 -3.94
C SER A 117 7.04 0.87 -3.07
N GLY A 118 7.53 0.30 -1.97
CA GLY A 118 8.40 0.98 -1.00
C GLY A 118 7.68 1.86 0.01
N LEU A 119 6.35 1.95 -0.02
CA LEU A 119 5.59 2.71 0.98
C LEU A 119 5.49 1.94 2.30
N MET A 120 5.43 2.67 3.41
CA MET A 120 5.19 2.15 4.75
C MET A 120 3.77 2.51 5.19
N VAL A 121 3.00 1.54 5.65
CA VAL A 121 1.67 1.75 6.26
C VAL A 121 1.82 1.60 7.76
N THR A 122 1.30 2.55 8.53
CA THR A 122 1.30 2.48 10.00
C THR A 122 -0.01 2.95 10.59
N ILE A 123 -0.45 2.30 11.67
CA ILE A 123 -1.46 2.85 12.57
C ILE A 123 -0.75 3.27 13.86
N THR A 124 -0.95 4.52 14.27
CA THR A 124 -0.37 5.06 15.50
C THR A 124 -1.45 5.35 16.53
N ASP A 125 -1.10 5.30 17.82
CA ASP A 125 -1.97 5.82 18.87
C ASP A 125 -1.88 7.36 18.99
N SER A 126 -2.68 7.92 19.90
CA SER A 126 -2.72 9.37 20.18
C SER A 126 -1.40 9.98 20.70
N THR A 127 -0.44 9.15 21.12
CA THR A 127 0.89 9.59 21.55
C THR A 127 1.90 9.62 20.40
N GLY A 128 1.52 9.09 19.23
CA GLY A 128 2.37 8.94 18.06
C GLY A 128 3.19 7.65 18.09
N GLU A 129 2.91 6.71 19.01
CA GLU A 129 3.57 5.41 19.01
C GLU A 129 2.95 4.52 17.94
N VAL A 130 3.79 3.86 17.13
CA VAL A 130 3.33 2.91 16.10
C VAL A 130 2.80 1.66 16.77
N VAL A 131 1.56 1.30 16.46
CA VAL A 131 0.86 0.13 17.01
C VAL A 131 0.81 -1.02 16.01
N LEU A 132 0.51 -0.71 14.75
CA LEU A 132 0.51 -1.67 13.64
C LEU A 132 1.31 -1.11 12.47
N HIS A 133 1.96 -1.98 11.70
CA HIS A 133 2.77 -1.57 10.55
C HIS A 133 2.88 -2.64 9.47
N ALA A 134 3.02 -2.21 8.22
CA ALA A 134 3.39 -3.06 7.10
C ALA A 134 4.24 -2.29 6.09
N HIS A 135 5.13 -2.99 5.39
CA HIS A 135 5.95 -2.44 4.32
C HIS A 135 5.55 -3.06 2.99
N ILE A 136 5.37 -2.22 1.96
CA ILE A 136 5.07 -2.67 0.61
C ILE A 136 6.39 -2.94 -0.12
N PRO A 137 6.69 -4.19 -0.51
CA PRO A 137 7.99 -4.55 -1.09
C PRO A 137 8.28 -3.91 -2.46
#